data_AF-A0A1Q5KVZ7-F1
#
_entry.id   AF-A0A1Q5KVZ7-F1
#
_cell.length_a   1.000
_cell.length_b   1.000
_cell.length_c   1.000
_cell.angle_alpha   90.00
_cell.angle_beta   90.00
_cell.angle_gamma   90.00
#
_symmetry.space_group_name_H-M   'P 1'
#
loop_
_entity.id
_entity.type
_entity.pdbx_description
1 polymer ?
#
loop_
_entity_poly.entity_id
_entity_poly.type
_entity_poly.pdbx_seq_one_letter_code
_entity_poly.pdbx_strand_id
1 'polypeptide(L)'
;MADITGFTPHRLWLGSANATESSRRSLEFGLWLEDPGLLKAARRFLVEVLAHSQELDPDSDGLEPDLVVPDYDDEAVWEAMAALADYDDDGDEV
;
A
#
# COMPACT_ATOMS: atom_id res chain seq x y z
N MET A 1 15.24 -23.44 6.61
CA MET A 1 13.80 -23.64 6.37
C MET A 1 13.61 -23.46 4.87
N ALA A 2 12.97 -24.41 4.17
CA ALA A 2 12.79 -24.26 2.72
C ALA A 2 11.56 -23.39 2.46
N ASP A 3 11.69 -22.39 1.60
CA ASP A 3 10.55 -21.57 1.18
C ASP A 3 9.47 -22.45 0.57
N ILE A 4 8.23 -22.25 1.00
CA ILE A 4 7.07 -22.89 0.37
C ILE A 4 6.82 -22.16 -0.94
N THR A 5 7.33 -22.72 -2.05
CA THR A 5 7.26 -22.09 -3.38
C THR A 5 5.89 -22.18 -4.06
N GLY A 6 4.84 -22.64 -3.37
CA GLY A 6 3.53 -22.89 -3.98
C GLY A 6 2.36 -22.74 -3.02
N PHE A 7 1.62 -21.64 -3.17
CA PHE A 7 0.29 -21.46 -2.57
C PHE A 7 -0.79 -21.63 -3.65
N THR A 8 -1.78 -22.51 -3.39
CA THR A 8 -2.96 -22.68 -4.24
C THR A 8 -4.22 -22.33 -3.45
N PRO A 9 -4.85 -21.17 -3.71
CA PRO A 9 -6.08 -20.79 -3.01
C PRO A 9 -7.26 -21.66 -3.46
N HIS A 10 -8.06 -22.12 -2.49
CA HIS A 10 -9.26 -22.93 -2.74
C HIS A 10 -10.55 -22.17 -2.49
N ARG A 11 -10.52 -21.19 -1.57
CA ARG A 11 -11.62 -20.32 -1.21
C ARG A 11 -11.08 -18.94 -0.88
N LEU A 12 -11.86 -17.92 -1.20
CA LEU A 12 -11.59 -16.53 -0.85
C LEU A 12 -12.72 -16.02 0.03
N TRP A 13 -12.38 -15.45 1.18
CA TRP A 13 -13.31 -14.65 1.96
C TRP A 13 -13.09 -13.18 1.63
N LEU A 14 -14.17 -12.46 1.37
CA LEU A 14 -14.17 -11.02 1.19
C LEU A 14 -15.24 -10.44 2.11
N GLY A 15 -14.90 -9.42 2.90
CA GLY A 15 -15.86 -8.82 3.82
C GLY A 15 -15.36 -7.54 4.45
N SER A 16 -16.25 -6.92 5.23
CA SER A 16 -15.99 -5.67 5.95
C SER A 16 -15.23 -5.85 7.27
N ALA A 17 -15.20 -7.07 7.81
CA ALA A 17 -14.59 -7.31 9.11
C ALA A 17 -13.07 -7.17 9.04
N ASN A 18 -12.54 -6.29 9.89
CA ASN A 18 -11.11 -6.14 10.11
C ASN A 18 -10.66 -6.95 11.33
N ALA A 19 -9.35 -7.18 11.47
CA ALA A 19 -8.77 -7.89 12.62
C ALA A 19 -8.71 -7.01 13.90
N THR A 20 -9.80 -6.34 14.25
CA THR A 20 -9.90 -5.44 15.41
C THR A 20 -10.85 -6.00 16.47
N GLU A 21 -10.72 -5.54 17.73
CA GLU A 21 -11.67 -5.91 18.78
C GLU A 21 -13.08 -5.40 18.45
N SER A 22 -13.19 -4.19 17.89
CA SER A 22 -14.47 -3.58 17.55
C SER A 22 -15.27 -4.42 16.54
N SER A 23 -14.62 -4.96 15.50
CA SER A 23 -15.28 -5.83 14.52
C SER A 23 -15.90 -7.09 15.10
N ARG A 24 -15.51 -7.52 16.33
CA ARG A 24 -16.16 -8.66 17.01
C ARG A 24 -17.56 -8.34 17.54
N ARG A 25 -17.88 -7.05 17.70
CA ARG A 25 -19.15 -6.56 18.25
C ARG A 25 -19.98 -5.79 17.23
N SER A 26 -19.43 -5.56 16.03
CA SER A 26 -20.09 -4.90 14.92
C SER A 26 -20.87 -5.89 14.06
N LEU A 27 -21.92 -5.39 13.40
CA LEU A 27 -22.56 -6.11 12.31
C LEU A 27 -21.65 -6.01 11.08
N GLU A 28 -21.14 -7.15 10.63
CA GLU A 28 -20.22 -7.24 9.49
C GLU A 28 -20.87 -8.01 8.32
N PHE A 29 -20.42 -7.74 7.10
CA PHE A 29 -20.89 -8.42 5.90
C PHE A 29 -19.73 -9.08 5.18
N GLY A 30 -19.98 -10.24 4.58
CA GLY A 30 -18.96 -10.93 3.80
C GLY A 30 -19.52 -12.07 2.96
N LEU A 31 -18.68 -12.56 2.05
CA LEU A 31 -18.98 -13.63 1.13
C LEU A 31 -17.80 -14.59 1.00
N TRP A 32 -18.14 -15.87 0.85
CA TRP A 32 -17.20 -16.91 0.46
C TRP A 32 -17.28 -17.13 -1.05
N LEU A 33 -16.13 -17.16 -1.70
CA LEU A 33 -15.99 -17.26 -3.14
C LEU A 33 -15.11 -18.45 -3.51
N GLU A 34 -15.52 -19.16 -4.55
CA GLU A 34 -14.78 -20.30 -5.14
C GLU A 34 -14.50 -20.06 -6.64
N ASP A 35 -14.88 -18.91 -7.18
CA ASP A 35 -14.67 -18.59 -8.59
C ASP A 35 -13.17 -18.68 -8.95
N PRO A 36 -12.78 -19.54 -9.90
CA PRO A 36 -11.37 -19.75 -10.23
C PRO A 36 -10.67 -18.49 -10.76
N GLY A 37 -11.41 -17.60 -11.44
CA GLY A 37 -10.89 -16.33 -11.94
C GLY A 37 -10.52 -15.39 -10.80
N LEU A 38 -11.42 -15.23 -9.82
CA LEU A 38 -11.19 -14.43 -8.62
C LEU A 38 -10.07 -15.01 -7.76
N LEU A 39 -10.02 -16.33 -7.57
CA LEU A 39 -8.93 -16.98 -6.82
C LEU A 39 -7.56 -16.74 -7.47
N LYS A 40 -7.48 -16.80 -8.81
CA LYS A 40 -6.26 -16.47 -9.56
C LYS A 40 -5.88 -14.99 -9.41
N ALA A 41 -6.85 -14.08 -9.52
CA ALA A 41 -6.62 -12.64 -9.36
C ALA A 41 -6.15 -12.28 -7.95
N ALA A 42 -6.81 -12.83 -6.92
CA ALA A 42 -6.43 -12.62 -5.52
C ALA A 42 -5.03 -13.15 -5.22
N ARG A 43 -4.66 -14.33 -5.73
CA ARG A 43 -3.29 -14.85 -5.61
C ARG A 43 -2.27 -13.89 -6.22
N ARG A 44 -2.53 -13.41 -7.44
CA ARG A 44 -1.64 -12.47 -8.12
C ARG A 44 -1.48 -11.18 -7.29
N PHE A 45 -2.59 -10.62 -6.83
CA PHE A 45 -2.58 -9.43 -5.98
C PHE A 45 -1.74 -9.63 -4.72
N LEU A 46 -1.93 -10.73 -3.99
CA LEU A 46 -1.15 -11.02 -2.79
C LEU A 46 0.35 -11.17 -3.08
N VAL A 47 0.72 -11.82 -4.18
CA VAL A 47 2.13 -11.94 -4.60
C VAL A 47 2.72 -10.57 -4.91
N GLU A 48 1.98 -9.70 -5.61
CA GLU A 48 2.42 -8.34 -5.90
C GLU A 48 2.56 -7.51 -4.62
N VAL A 49 1.63 -7.60 -3.67
CA VAL A 49 1.72 -6.91 -2.36
C VAL A 49 2.95 -7.39 -1.58
N LEU A 50 3.14 -8.70 -1.46
CA LEU A 50 4.28 -9.27 -0.74
C LEU A 50 5.62 -8.90 -1.38
N ALA A 51 5.68 -8.83 -2.71
CA ALA A 51 6.90 -8.44 -3.43
C ALA A 51 7.32 -6.98 -3.15
N HIS A 52 6.39 -6.13 -2.75
CA HIS A 52 6.63 -4.72 -2.43
C HIS A 52 6.50 -4.40 -0.93
N SER A 53 6.28 -5.40 -0.07
CA SER A 53 6.21 -5.21 1.37
C SER A 53 7.59 -5.23 2.02
N GLN A 54 7.73 -4.52 3.14
CA GLN A 54 8.91 -4.58 3.99
C GLN A 54 8.73 -5.66 5.07
N GLU A 55 9.85 -6.24 5.52
CA GLU A 55 9.85 -7.14 6.66
C GLU A 55 9.50 -6.38 7.94
N LEU A 56 8.81 -7.04 8.86
CA LEU A 56 8.53 -6.45 10.17
C LEU A 56 9.79 -6.55 11.03
N ASP A 57 10.31 -5.39 11.47
CA ASP A 57 11.40 -5.32 12.44
C ASP A 57 10.87 -5.65 13.84
N PRO A 58 11.29 -6.78 14.46
CA PRO A 58 10.82 -7.16 15.80
C PRO A 58 11.32 -6.24 16.91
N ASP A 59 12.37 -5.45 16.66
CA ASP A 59 12.94 -4.53 17.64
C ASP A 59 12.36 -3.10 17.49
N SER A 60 11.52 -2.85 16.49
CA SER A 60 10.83 -1.58 16.28
C SER A 60 9.55 -1.48 17.12
N ASP A 61 9.33 -0.34 17.76
CA ASP A 61 8.07 0.00 18.46
C ASP A 61 6.94 0.42 17.49
N GLY A 62 7.24 0.56 16.20
CA GLY A 62 6.37 1.11 15.17
C GLY A 62 6.16 0.20 13.96
N LEU A 63 5.13 0.49 13.17
CA LEU A 63 4.84 -0.16 11.90
C LEU A 63 5.05 0.79 10.71
N GLU A 64 5.70 1.93 10.94
CA GLU A 64 6.03 2.86 9.88
C GLU A 64 7.02 2.21 8.89
N PRO A 65 6.79 2.35 7.58
CA PRO A 65 7.73 1.85 6.60
C PRO A 65 9.03 2.67 6.64
N ASP A 66 10.14 2.02 6.30
CA ASP A 66 11.40 2.70 6.06
C ASP A 66 11.26 3.58 4.81
N LEU A 67 11.12 4.89 5.04
CA LEU A 67 11.07 5.87 3.98
C LEU A 67 12.49 6.17 3.50
N VAL A 68 12.77 5.83 2.24
CA VAL A 68 13.96 6.31 1.55
C VAL A 68 13.67 7.73 1.07
N VAL A 69 14.45 8.70 1.53
CA VAL A 69 14.41 10.06 0.96
C VAL A 69 14.89 9.96 -0.48
N PRO A 70 14.07 10.34 -1.49
CA PRO A 70 14.52 10.35 -2.87
C PRO A 70 15.74 11.27 -3.03
N ASP A 71 16.68 10.86 -3.86
CA ASP A 71 17.78 11.75 -4.27
C ASP A 71 17.19 12.76 -5.25
N TYR A 72 16.91 13.96 -4.74
CA TYR A 72 16.39 15.05 -5.54
C TYR A 72 17.53 15.73 -6.28
N ASP A 73 17.32 16.04 -7.55
CA ASP A 73 18.21 16.95 -8.26
C ASP A 73 17.95 18.36 -7.73
N ASP A 74 18.85 18.81 -6.83
CA ASP A 74 18.75 20.12 -6.18
C ASP A 74 18.63 21.27 -7.18
N GLU A 75 19.28 21.17 -8.34
CA GLU A 75 19.23 22.18 -9.40
C GLU A 75 17.85 22.18 -10.07
N ALA A 76 17.32 21.02 -10.42
CA ALA A 76 15.98 20.90 -11.01
C ALA A 76 14.87 21.33 -10.03
N VAL A 77 15.02 21.01 -8.73
CA VAL A 77 14.07 21.45 -7.69
C VAL A 77 14.14 22.96 -7.53
N TRP A 78 15.34 23.55 -7.52
CA TRP A 78 15.53 24.99 -7.44
C TRP A 78 14.90 25.72 -8.63
N GLU A 79 15.13 25.24 -9.86
CA GLU A 79 14.52 25.79 -11.07
C GLU A 79 12.98 25.73 -11.02
N ALA A 80 12.42 24.59 -10.60
CA ALA A 80 10.97 24.42 -10.48
C ALA A 80 10.37 25.36 -9.41
N MET A 81 11.05 25.53 -8.27
CA MET A 81 10.62 26.44 -7.21
C MET A 81 10.68 27.91 -7.65
N ALA A 82 11.73 28.32 -8.37
CA ALA A 82 11.86 29.66 -8.92
C ALA A 82 10.75 29.96 -9.95
N ALA A 83 10.47 29.02 -10.86
CA ALA A 83 9.39 29.15 -11.83
C ALA A 83 7.99 29.26 -11.17
N LEU A 84 7.78 28.57 -10.05
CA LEU A 84 6.53 28.68 -9.28
C LEU A 84 6.39 30.04 -8.60
N ALA A 85 7.48 30.59 -8.06
CA ALA A 85 7.50 31.90 -7.42
C ALA A 85 7.26 33.05 -8.41
N ASP A 86 7.83 32.96 -9.61
CA ASP A 86 7.58 33.94 -10.69
C ASP A 86 6.11 33.91 -11.15
N TYR A 87 5.48 32.73 -11.18
CA TYR A 87 4.05 32.61 -11.52
C TYR A 87 3.12 33.26 -10.48
N ASP A 88 3.49 33.22 -9.19
CA ASP A 88 2.75 33.87 -8.11
C ASP A 88 2.96 35.40 -8.09
N ASP A 89 4.08 35.92 -8.63
CA ASP A 89 4.37 37.37 -8.72
C ASP A 89 3.57 38.07 -9.85
N ASP A 90 3.27 37.34 -10.94
CA ASP A 90 2.44 37.84 -12.06
C ASP A 90 0.92 37.87 -11.75
N GLY A 91 0.49 37.47 -10.55
CA GLY A 91 -0.92 37.38 -10.13
C GLY A 91 -1.52 38.64 -9.49
N ASP A 92 -0.72 39.69 -9.23
CA ASP A 92 -1.11 40.89 -8.46
C ASP A 92 -1.12 42.20 -9.30
N GLU A 93 -1.37 42.13 -10.61
CA GLU A 93 -1.76 43.31 -11.40
C GLU A 93 -3.30 43.38 -11.58
N VAL A 94 -3.93 44.28 -10.81
CA VAL A 94 -5.30 44.80 -11.00
C VAL A 94 -5.42 45.82 -12.12
#